data_AF-A0A2G4TXN8-F1
#
_entry.id   AF-A0A2G4TXN8-F1
#
_cell.length_a   1.000
_cell.length_b   1.000
_cell.length_c   1.000
_cell.angle_alpha   90.00
_cell.angle_beta   90.00
_cell.angle_gamma   90.00
#
_symmetry.space_group_name_H-M   'P 1'
#
loop_
_entity.id
_entity.type
_entity.pdbx_description
1 polymer ?
#
loop_
_entity_poly.entity_id
_entity_poly.type
_entity_poly.pdbx_seq_one_letter_code
_entity_poly.pdbx_strand_id
1 'polypeptide(L)' 'MHWILLCGVDGDFMNAPIWAKRLAIIDCKKVFWDGMRKFQDEGGNELVLSDRFEGDYQLLAERRLVPMKTNKRISG' A
#
# COMPACT_ATOMS: atom_id res chain seq x y z
N MET A 1 -1.70 -9.40 7.95
CA MET A 1 -2.25 -8.37 7.03
C MET A 1 -2.69 -9.07 5.76
N HIS A 2 -3.77 -8.62 5.11
CA HIS A 2 -4.28 -9.28 3.90
C HIS A 2 -4.30 -8.27 2.76
N TRP A 3 -3.55 -8.56 1.69
CA TRP A 3 -3.60 -7.81 0.43
C TRP A 3 -4.62 -8.47 -0.49
N ILE A 4 -5.41 -7.64 -1.16
CA ILE A 4 -6.31 -8.04 -2.23
C ILE A 4 -5.58 -7.72 -3.53
N LEU A 5 -5.16 -8.77 -4.22
CA LEU A 5 -4.49 -8.66 -5.50
C LEU A 5 -5.52 -8.36 -6.58
N LEU A 6 -5.30 -7.28 -7.34
CA LEU A 6 -6.07 -6.96 -8.54
C LEU A 6 -5.30 -7.43 -9.78
N CYS A 7 -3.98 -7.22 -9.79
CA CYS A 7 -3.06 -7.61 -10.85
C CYS A 7 -1.64 -7.79 -10.29
N GLY A 8 -0.88 -8.80 -10.75
CA GLY A 8 0.52 -9.04 -10.32
C GLY A 8 0.73 -10.41 -9.64
N VAL A 9 1.78 -10.53 -8.82
CA VAL A 9 2.09 -11.74 -8.04
C VAL A 9 2.32 -11.42 -6.55
N ASP A 10 2.15 -12.42 -5.68
CA ASP A 10 2.23 -12.23 -4.22
C ASP A 10 3.57 -11.65 -3.72
N GLY A 11 4.65 -11.91 -4.45
CA GLY A 11 5.98 -11.40 -4.13
C GLY A 11 6.12 -9.88 -4.24
N ASP A 12 5.27 -9.22 -5.03
CA ASP A 12 5.38 -7.78 -5.33
C ASP A 12 5.13 -6.86 -4.13
N PHE A 13 4.61 -7.40 -3.02
CA PHE A 13 4.20 -6.60 -1.85
C PHE A 13 4.69 -7.16 -0.51
N MET A 14 5.66 -8.08 -0.53
CA MET A 14 6.28 -8.65 0.69
C MET A 14 7.04 -7.60 1.51
N ASN A 15 7.56 -6.56 0.86
CA ASN A 15 8.29 -5.46 1.50
C ASN A 15 7.43 -4.20 1.71
N ALA A 16 6.10 -4.35 1.66
CA ALA A 16 5.21 -3.21 1.76
C ALA A 16 5.31 -2.53 3.14
N PRO A 17 5.46 -1.20 3.19
CA PRO A 17 5.47 -0.44 4.43
C PRO A 17 4.18 -0.62 5.23
N ILE A 18 4.27 -0.53 6.57
CA ILE A 18 3.10 -0.66 7.43
C ILE A 18 2.06 0.45 7.20
N TRP A 19 2.43 1.59 6.64
CA TRP A 19 1.49 2.66 6.31
C TRP A 19 0.83 2.47 4.93
N ALA A 20 1.44 1.69 4.03
CA ALA A 20 0.99 1.54 2.65
C ALA A 20 -0.36 0.85 2.58
N LYS A 21 -1.30 1.45 1.86
CA LYS A 21 -2.65 0.88 1.66
C LYS A 21 -2.84 0.32 0.25
N ARG A 22 -2.00 0.73 -0.69
CA ARG A 22 -2.11 0.38 -2.11
C ARG A 22 -0.73 0.10 -2.68
N LEU A 23 -0.69 -0.75 -3.69
CA LEU A 23 0.44 -0.90 -4.60
C LEU A 23 -0.04 -0.44 -5.97
N ALA A 24 0.68 0.50 -6.60
CA ALA A 24 0.30 1.05 -7.89
C ALA A 24 1.51 1.25 -8.79
N ILE A 25 1.27 1.35 -10.10
CA ILE A 25 2.23 1.87 -11.07
C ILE A 25 1.89 3.34 -11.31
N ILE A 26 2.86 4.23 -11.03
CA ILE A 26 2.80 5.66 -11.30
C ILE A 26 4.04 6.01 -12.13
N ASP A 27 3.88 6.67 -13.27
CA ASP A 27 4.98 7.02 -14.19
C ASP A 27 5.89 5.82 -14.53
N CYS A 28 5.26 4.67 -14.84
CA CYS A 28 5.94 3.39 -15.12
C CYS A 28 6.76 2.81 -13.95
N LYS A 29 6.61 3.33 -12.73
CA LYS A 29 7.29 2.84 -11.53
C LYS A 29 6.30 2.24 -10.55
N LYS A 30 6.64 1.07 -10.02
CA LYS A 30 5.87 0.44 -8.94
C LYS A 30 6.15 1.18 -7.63
N VAL A 31 5.08 1.57 -6.94
CA VAL A 31 5.15 2.34 -5.69
C VAL A 31 4.12 1.83 -4.66
N PHE A 32 4.54 1.81 -3.40
CA PHE A 32 3.65 1.66 -2.26
C PHE A 32 2.99 3.00 -1.95
N TRP A 33 1.66 3.06 -1.88
CA TRP A 33 0.89 4.28 -1.74
C TRP A 33 -0.03 4.23 -0.53
N ASP A 34 -0.16 5.33 0.21
CA ASP A 34 -1.07 5.46 1.36
C ASP A 34 -2.55 5.64 0.95
N GLY A 35 -2.81 5.73 -0.36
CA GLY A 35 -4.11 6.04 -0.95
C GLY A 35 -4.45 7.52 -0.94
N MET A 36 -3.50 8.38 -0.55
CA MET A 36 -3.61 9.82 -0.48
C MET A 36 -2.42 10.48 -1.19
N ARG A 37 -1.41 10.95 -0.46
CA ARG A 37 -0.30 11.75 -1.01
C ARG A 37 1.08 11.14 -0.79
N LYS A 38 1.20 10.05 -0.06
CA LYS A 38 2.52 9.49 0.29
C LYS A 38 2.77 8.23 -0.51
N PHE A 39 3.87 8.21 -1.26
CA PHE A 39 4.32 7.02 -1.98
C PHE A 39 5.79 6.75 -1.72
N GLN A 40 6.16 5.48 -1.86
CA GLN A 40 7.51 5.00 -1.69
C GLN A 40 7.83 4.00 -2.78
N ASP A 41 8.97 4.18 -3.45
CA ASP A 41 9.45 3.21 -4.43
C ASP A 41 10.07 1.96 -3.76
N GLU A 42 10.41 0.96 -4.56
CA GLU A 42 11.06 -0.27 -4.06
C GLU A 42 12.44 0.00 -3.42
N GLY A 43 13.09 1.13 -3.74
CA GLY A 43 14.36 1.57 -3.15
C GLY A 43 14.20 2.28 -1.81
N GLY A 44 12.97 2.49 -1.36
CA GLY A 44 12.67 3.15 -0.09
C GLY A 44 12.61 4.68 -0.17
N ASN A 45 12.72 5.28 -1.35
CA ASN A 45 12.63 6.73 -1.49
C ASN A 45 11.18 7.16 -1.35
N GLU A 46 10.89 7.94 -0.30
CA GLU A 46 9.56 8.50 -0.08
C GLU A 46 9.39 9.80 -0.86
N LEU A 47 8.24 9.93 -1.53
CA LEU A 47 7.83 11.14 -2.21
C LEU A 47 6.43 11.54 -1.74
N VAL A 48 6.18 12.84 -1.71
CA VAL A 48 4.88 13.41 -1.34
C VAL A 48 4.32 14.16 -2.54
N LEU A 49 3.11 13.79 -2.96
CA LEU A 49 2.42 14.44 -4.07
C LEU A 49 1.94 15.83 -3.66
N SER A 50 2.00 16.74 -4.63
CA SER A 50 1.28 18.00 -4.54
C SER A 50 -0.23 17.74 -4.62
N ASP A 51 -0.99 18.73 -4.18
CA ASP A 51 -2.45 18.71 -4.03
C ASP A 51 -3.24 18.38 -5.31
N ARG A 52 -2.58 18.36 -6.47
CA ARG A 52 -3.17 18.24 -7.80
C ARG A 52 -2.83 16.92 -8.50
N PHE A 53 -2.57 15.85 -7.77
CA PHE A 53 -2.30 14.57 -8.42
C PHE A 53 -3.56 14.02 -9.11
N GLU A 54 -3.65 14.30 -10.40
CA GLU A 54 -4.60 13.74 -11.36
C GLU A 54 -3.87 12.78 -12.33
N GLY A 55 -2.75 12.20 -11.91
CA GLY A 55 -1.95 11.33 -12.78
C GLY A 55 -2.64 10.00 -13.06
N ASP A 56 -2.42 9.46 -14.26
CA ASP A 56 -2.80 8.10 -14.60
C ASP A 56 -1.98 7.12 -13.74
N TYR A 57 -2.67 6.32 -12.93
CA TYR A 57 -2.06 5.26 -12.16
C TYR A 57 -2.78 3.94 -12.41
N GLN A 58 -2.01 2.84 -12.38
CA GLN A 58 -2.56 1.50 -12.43
C GLN A 58 -2.50 0.87 -11.05
N LEU A 59 -3.65 0.58 -10.46
CA LEU A 59 -3.72 -0.09 -9.17
C LEU A 59 -3.43 -1.59 -9.32
N LEU A 60 -2.46 -2.11 -8.57
CA LEU A 60 -2.04 -3.52 -8.61
C LEU A 60 -2.62 -4.31 -7.44
N ALA A 61 -2.62 -3.73 -6.23
CA ALA A 61 -3.16 -4.36 -5.04
C ALA A 61 -3.67 -3.34 -4.02
N GLU A 62 -4.64 -3.76 -3.21
CA GLU A 62 -5.16 -2.99 -2.08
C GLU A 62 -4.98 -3.74 -0.76
N ARG A 63 -4.58 -3.04 0.29
CA ARG A 63 -4.44 -3.61 1.61
C ARG A 63 -5.75 -3.49 2.37
N ARG A 64 -6.34 -4.63 2.71
CA ARG A 64 -7.46 -4.65 3.65
C ARG A 64 -6.91 -4.48 5.06
N LEU A 65 -7.20 -3.34 5.66
CA LEU A 65 -7.05 -3.14 7.10
C LEU A 65 -8.14 -3.94 7.81
N VAL A 66 -7.96 -5.27 7.88
CA VAL A 66 -8.76 -6.07 8.80
C VAL A 66 -8.28 -5.69 10.20
N PRO A 67 -9.16 -5.24 11.11
CA PRO A 67 -8.78 -5.07 12.50
C PRO A 67 -8.22 -6.42 12.97
N MET A 68 -6.98 -6.42 13.48
CA MET A 68 -6.57 -7.53 14.32
C MET A 68 -7.57 -7.54 15.47
N LYS A 69 -8.44 -8.56 15.54
CA LYS A 69 -9.20 -8.82 16.75
C LYS A 69 -8.16 -9.02 17.84
N THR A 70 -7.90 -7.98 18.63
CA THR A 70 -7.19 -8.10 19.89
C THR A 70 -8.09 -8.98 20.74
N ASN A 71 -7.79 -10.28 20.77
CA ASN A 71 -8.30 -11.16 21.80
C ASN A 71 -7.76 -10.61 23.13
N LYS A 72 -8.48 -9.66 23.73
CA LYS A 72 -8.34 -9.34 25.15
C LYS A 72 -8.73 -10.61 25.88
N ARG A 73 -7.75 -11.45 26.22
CA ARG A 73 -7.88 -12.33 27.38
C ARG A 73 -8.00 -11.39 28.58
N ILE A 74 -9.24 -11.18 28.99
CA ILE A 74 -9.56 -10.78 30.35
C ILE A 74 -9.20 -12.01 31.19
N SER A 75 -8.00 -12.00 31.75
CA SER A 75 -7.71 -12.88 32.89
C SER A 75 -8.40 -12.24 34.08
N GLY A 76 -9.45 -12.91 34.56
CA GLY A 76 -10.09 -12.61 35.84
C GLY A 76 -9.26 -13.06 37.02
#